data_AF-A0A7Y8IRC5-F1
#
_entry.id   AF-A0A7Y8IRC5-F1
#
_cell.length_a   1.000
_cell.length_b   1.000
_cell.length_c   1.000
_cell.angle_alpha   90.00
_cell.angle_beta   90.00
_cell.angle_gamma   90.00
#
_symmetry.space_group_name_H-M   'P 1'
#
loop_
_entity.id
_entity.type
_entity.pdbx_description
1 polymer ?
#
loop_
_entity_poly.entity_id
_entity_poly.type
_entity_poly.pdbx_seq_one_letter_code
_entity_poly.pdbx_strand_id
1 'polypeptide(L)' 'MKGVPDHIAQQLRRRANKHHRSLQGEFLAILEESVQDGQILIPTELLAEVRGSGLRTPEESSRNWSP' A
#
# COMPACT_ATOMS: atom_id res chain seq x y z
N MET A 1 -22.57 -8.30 3.46
CA MET A 1 -22.58 -6.98 4.13
C MET A 1 -24.03 -6.56 4.26
N LYS A 2 -24.51 -6.35 5.49
CA LYS A 2 -25.89 -5.88 5.71
C LYS A 2 -25.91 -4.37 5.56
N GLY A 3 -26.92 -3.82 4.88
CA GLY A 3 -27.12 -2.37 4.75
C GLY A 3 -26.28 -1.64 3.69
N VAL A 4 -25.52 -2.36 2.86
CA VAL A 4 -24.78 -1.75 1.75
C VAL A 4 -25.72 -1.63 0.54
N PRO A 5 -25.86 -0.44 -0.07
CA PRO A 5 -26.67 -0.28 -1.27
C PRO A 5 -26.20 -1.20 -2.41
N ASP A 6 -27.13 -1.75 -3.17
CA ASP A 6 -26.82 -2.75 -4.21
C ASP A 6 -25.81 -2.24 -5.25
N HIS A 7 -25.90 -0.98 -5.65
CA HIS A 7 -24.96 -0.37 -6.60
C HIS A 7 -23.51 -0.34 -6.06
N ILE A 8 -23.33 -0.15 -4.75
CA ILE A 8 -22.02 -0.20 -4.08
C ILE A 8 -21.54 -1.64 -4.00
N ALA A 9 -22.41 -2.57 -3.59
CA ALA A 9 -22.06 -3.99 -3.52
C ALA A 9 -21.64 -4.54 -4.89
N GLN A 10 -22.29 -4.09 -5.97
CA GLN A 10 -21.96 -4.48 -7.33
C GLN A 10 -20.62 -3.90 -7.81
N GLN A 11 -20.30 -2.66 -7.44
CA GLN A 11 -18.98 -2.06 -7.69
C GLN A 11 -17.87 -2.82 -6.97
N LEU A 12 -18.08 -3.16 -5.68
CA LEU A 12 -17.12 -3.94 -4.90
C LEU A 12 -16.88 -5.32 -5.50
N ARG A 13 -17.92 -6.01 -5.98
CA ARG A 13 -17.77 -7.30 -6.68
C ARG A 13 -16.94 -7.17 -7.95
N ARG A 14 -17.16 -6.12 -8.75
CA ARG A 14 -16.35 -5.89 -9.97
C ARG A 14 -14.88 -5.64 -9.62
N ARG A 15 -14.61 -4.83 -8.59
CA ARG A 15 -13.25 -4.57 -8.12
C ARG A 15 -12.60 -5.87 -7.61
N ALA A 16 -13.29 -6.63 -6.76
CA ALA A 16 -12.81 -7.91 -6.23
C ALA A 16 -12.44 -8.91 -7.36
N ASN A 17 -13.28 -9.04 -8.39
CA ASN A 17 -13.00 -9.87 -9.56
C ASN A 17 -11.75 -9.40 -10.32
N LYS A 18 -11.61 -8.09 -10.54
CA LYS A 18 -10.43 -7.50 -11.19
C LYS A 18 -9.13 -7.79 -10.41
N HIS A 19 -9.21 -7.75 -9.08
CA HIS A 19 -8.07 -8.00 -8.20
C HIS A 19 -7.90 -9.48 -7.82
N HIS A 20 -8.71 -10.39 -8.37
CA HIS A 20 -8.69 -11.83 -8.08
C HIS A 20 -8.82 -12.14 -6.58
N ARG A 21 -9.61 -11.34 -5.86
CA ARG A 21 -9.87 -11.49 -4.42
C ARG A 21 -11.32 -11.86 -4.17
N SER A 22 -11.58 -12.48 -3.02
CA SER A 22 -12.95 -12.61 -2.52
C SER A 22 -13.52 -11.23 -2.18
N LEU A 23 -14.84 -11.08 -2.13
CA LEU A 23 -15.48 -9.83 -1.75
C LEU A 23 -15.05 -9.36 -0.34
N GLN A 24 -14.87 -10.30 0.59
CA GLN A 24 -14.37 -9.99 1.92
C GLN A 24 -12.91 -9.53 1.90
N GLY A 25 -12.05 -10.22 1.13
CA GLY A 25 -10.64 -9.83 1.00
C GLY A 25 -10.48 -8.48 0.32
N GLU A 26 -11.33 -8.16 -0.63
CA GLU A 26 -11.35 -6.85 -1.27
C GLU A 26 -11.77 -5.74 -0.31
N PHE A 27 -12.76 -5.98 0.54
CA PHE A 27 -13.16 -5.04 1.57
C PHE A 27 -12.03 -4.79 2.58
N LEU A 28 -11.33 -5.85 3.01
CA LEU A 28 -10.19 -5.74 3.90
C LEU A 28 -9.06 -4.92 3.26
N ALA A 29 -8.74 -5.15 1.99
CA ALA A 29 -7.72 -4.39 1.27
C ALA A 29 -8.03 -2.89 1.19
N ILE A 30 -9.31 -2.51 1.02
CA ILE A 30 -9.74 -1.09 1.05
C ILE A 30 -9.50 -0.50 2.43
N LEU A 31 -9.87 -1.23 3.49
CA LEU A 31 -9.67 -0.77 4.85
C LEU A 31 -8.18 -0.61 5.15
N GLU A 32 -7.34 -1.58 4.78
CA GLU A 32 -5.88 -1.52 4.93
C GLU A 32 -5.29 -0.28 4.23
N GLU A 33 -5.66 -0.02 2.98
CA GLU A 33 -5.25 1.18 2.23
C GLU A 33 -5.71 2.47 2.94
N SER A 34 -6.97 2.50 3.39
CA SER A 34 -7.55 3.69 4.05
C SER A 34 -6.96 3.96 5.43
N VAL A 35 -6.45 2.95 6.14
CA VAL A 35 -5.77 3.13 7.43
C VAL A 35 -4.28 3.36 7.26
N GLN A 36 -3.68 2.91 6.15
CA GLN A 36 -2.27 3.17 5.82
C GLN A 36 -2.02 4.64 5.42
N ASP A 37 -3.03 5.35 4.94
CA ASP A 37 -2.98 6.81 4.69
C ASP A 37 -2.74 7.68 5.94
N GLY A 38 -2.62 7.07 7.13
CA GLY A 38 -2.39 7.76 8.40
C GLY A 38 -0.97 8.27 8.67
N GLN A 39 0.02 7.96 7.82
CA GLN A 39 1.36 8.52 7.93
C GLN A 39 1.73 9.32 6.68
N ILE A 40 1.16 10.52 6.56
CA ILE A 40 1.80 11.58 5.79
C ILE A 40 3.09 11.92 6.54
N LEU A 41 4.20 11.25 6.19
CA LEU A 41 5.51 11.70 6.62
C LEU A 41 5.75 13.03 5.92
N ILE A 42 5.87 14.11 6.69
CA ILE A 42 6.41 15.36 6.13
C ILE A 42 7.82 15.07 5.61
N PRO A 43 8.29 15.74 4.54
CA PRO A 43 9.56 15.41 3.89
C PRO A 43 10.76 15.26 4.85
N THR A 44 10.74 16.00 5.96
CA THR A 44 11.73 15.91 7.04
C THR A 44 11.68 14.61 7.84
N GLU A 45 10.49 14.07 8.11
CA GLU A 45 10.30 12.80 8.82
C GLU A 45 10.69 11.63 7.94
N LEU A 46 10.29 11.65 6.66
CA LEU A 46 10.71 10.65 5.68
C LEU A 46 12.24 10.63 5.53
N LEU A 47 12.88 11.81 5.45
CA LEU A 47 14.33 11.91 5.35
C LEU A 47 15.04 11.41 6.61
N ALA A 48 14.47 11.62 7.80
CA ALA A 48 15.00 11.10 9.05
C ALA A 48 14.92 9.56 9.10
N GLU A 49 13.81 8.98 8.65
CA GLU A 49 13.61 7.53 8.58
C GLU A 49 14.55 6.86 7.56
N VAL A 50 14.67 7.43 6.36
CA VAL A 50 15.60 6.95 5.33
C VAL A 50 17.04 6.98 5.86
N ARG A 51 17.45 8.04 6.56
CA ARG A 51 18.78 8.10 7.19
C ARG A 51 18.96 7.09 8.32
N GLY A 52 17.92 6.85 9.11
CA GLY A 52 17.92 5.88 10.22
C GLY A 52 17.92 4.41 9.77
N SER A 53 17.37 4.12 8.59
CA SER A 53 17.31 2.77 8.02
C SER A 53 18.67 2.23 7.52
N GLY A 54 19.72 3.06 7.50
CA GLY A 54 21.03 2.67 7.01
C GLY A 54 21.11 2.47 5.49
N LEU A 55 20.07 2.87 4.75
CA LEU A 55 20.07 2.91 3.29
C LEU A 55 21.13 3.91 2.83
N ARG A 56 22.12 3.42 2.08
CA ARG A 56 23.16 4.24 1.48
C ARG A 56 22.90 4.46 0.00
N THR A 57 23.35 5.60 -0.50
CA THR A 57 23.06 6.11 -1.85
C THR A 57 23.48 5.12 -2.95
N PRO A 58 22.91 5.21 -4.16
CA PRO A 58 23.15 4.28 -5.27
C PRO A 58 24.63 4.07 -5.65
N GLU A 59 25.50 5.03 -5.33
CA GLU A 59 26.93 4.98 -5.61
C GLU A 59 27.67 3.80 -4.95
N GLU A 60 27.13 3.19 -3.88
CA GLU A 60 27.70 2.00 -3.24
C GLU A 60 27.09 0.68 -3.76
N SER A 61 25.88 0.69 -4.33
CA SER A 61 25.26 -0.52 -4.91
C SER A 61 25.98 -1.00 -6.18
N SER A 62 26.60 -0.08 -6.93
CA SER A 62 27.42 -0.42 -8.09
C SER A 62 28.82 -0.93 -7.73
N ARG A 63 29.30 -0.71 -6.50
CA ARG A 63 30.64 -1.12 -6.07
C ARG A 63 30.70 -2.56 -5.55
N ASN A 64 29.55 -3.18 -5.28
CA ASN A 64 29.45 -4.53 -4.72
C ASN A 64 28.94 -5.58 -5.74
N TRP A 65 28.81 -5.21 -7.02
CA TRP A 65 28.63 -6.16 -8.12
C TRP A 65 29.99 -6.56 -8.69
N SER A 66 30.41 -7.81 -8.44
CA SER A 66 31.46 -8.49 -9.19
C SER A 66 30.81 -9.60 -10.04
N PRO A 67 31.08 -9.67 -11.35
CA PRO A 67 30.66 -10.80 -12.21
C PRO A 67 31.40 -12.09 -11.86
#